data_AF-A0A174FUA3-F1
#
_entry.id   AF-A0A174FUA3-F1
#
_cell.length_a   1.000
_cell.length_b   1.000
_cell.length_c   1.000
_cell.angle_alpha   90.00
_cell.angle_beta   90.00
_cell.angle_gamma   90.00
#
_symmetry.space_group_name_H-M   'P 1'
#
loop_
_entity.id
_entity.type
_entity.pdbx_description
1 polymer ?
#
loop_
_entity_poly.entity_id
_entity_poly.type
_entity_poly.pdbx_seq_one_letter_code
_entity_poly.pdbx_strand_id
1 'polypeptide(L)'
;MQLYQFEKIYSQMEREFGKIRKGEEETYAMLLLPMEGNVLKIHREFPGANSRRLREAIALALFDVKVNYSGEEYDTGKFRNRENEMLERALLMAFDPYTNHEIMELLKEQFHVDMLSQEQVKEYYKFPVMCLLRIKESIDTWEKRSGSDGYFDFIEGYMGREITGTEMNFSIMSSGIFDM
;
A
#
# COMPACT_ATOMS: atom_id res chain seq x y z
N MET A 1 2.81 21.41 -8.74
CA MET A 1 1.80 21.43 -7.67
C MET A 1 1.45 20.02 -7.20
N GLN A 2 1.09 19.08 -8.09
CA GLN A 2 0.83 17.66 -7.77
C GLN A 2 2.00 16.95 -7.06
N LEU A 3 3.23 17.04 -7.61
CA LEU A 3 4.41 16.39 -7.03
C LEU A 3 4.69 16.84 -5.57
N TYR A 4 4.48 18.12 -5.26
CA TYR A 4 4.70 18.65 -3.92
C TYR A 4 3.75 18.05 -2.88
N GLN A 5 2.48 17.82 -3.26
CA GLN A 5 1.50 17.24 -2.34
C GLN A 5 1.79 15.76 -2.09
N PHE A 6 2.26 15.02 -3.10
CA PHE A 6 2.70 13.64 -2.95
C PHE A 6 3.96 13.53 -2.08
N GLU A 7 4.99 14.35 -2.33
CA GLU A 7 6.18 14.36 -1.47
C GLU A 7 5.86 14.75 -0.01
N LYS A 8 4.88 15.64 0.18
CA LYS A 8 4.40 16.01 1.51
C LYS A 8 3.75 14.84 2.24
N ILE A 9 2.84 14.08 1.61
CA ILE A 9 2.19 12.95 2.28
C ILE A 9 3.20 11.84 2.60
N TYR A 10 4.13 11.50 1.69
CA TYR A 10 5.17 10.52 1.98
C TYR A 10 6.00 10.94 3.21
N SER A 11 6.45 12.20 3.25
CA SER A 11 7.25 12.72 4.36
C SER A 11 6.48 12.77 5.68
N GLN A 12 5.18 13.07 5.64
CA GLN A 12 4.34 13.09 6.83
C GLN A 12 4.14 11.67 7.38
N MET A 13 3.80 10.72 6.51
CA MET A 13 3.54 9.34 6.89
C MET A 13 4.83 8.65 7.40
N GLU A 14 5.99 8.94 6.80
CA GLU A 14 7.28 8.45 7.30
C GLU A 14 7.60 8.99 8.70
N ARG A 15 7.32 10.26 8.97
CA ARG A 15 7.53 10.85 10.32
C ARG A 15 6.60 10.26 11.37
N GLU A 16 5.39 9.90 10.97
CA GLU A 16 4.34 9.44 11.87
C GLU A 16 4.44 7.95 12.18
N PHE A 17 4.73 7.12 11.17
CA PHE A 17 4.74 5.66 11.29
C PHE A 17 6.12 5.04 11.19
N GLY A 18 7.13 5.78 10.72
CA GLY A 18 8.47 5.27 10.44
C GLY A 18 8.57 4.67 9.04
N LYS A 19 9.65 3.90 8.82
CA LYS A 19 9.91 3.20 7.55
C LYS A 19 10.67 1.90 7.76
N ILE A 20 10.49 0.96 6.85
CA ILE A 20 11.29 -0.27 6.77
C ILE A 20 12.66 0.10 6.23
N ARG A 21 13.74 -0.35 6.89
CA ARG A 21 15.09 -0.17 6.36
C ARG A 21 15.36 -1.20 5.28
N LYS A 22 16.18 -0.82 4.30
CA LYS A 22 16.64 -1.76 3.27
C LYS A 22 17.37 -2.94 3.93
N GLY A 23 16.97 -4.15 3.59
CA GLY A 23 17.45 -5.40 4.18
C GLY A 23 16.57 -5.95 5.30
N GLU A 24 15.56 -5.21 5.75
CA GLU A 24 14.61 -5.64 6.80
C GLU A 24 13.23 -6.02 6.22
N GLU A 25 13.10 -6.12 4.90
CA GLU A 25 11.80 -6.36 4.22
C GLU A 25 11.18 -7.72 4.56
N GLU A 26 12.01 -8.74 4.84
CA GLU A 26 11.55 -10.11 5.11
C GLU A 26 10.56 -10.18 6.28
N THR A 27 10.78 -9.38 7.34
CA THR A 27 9.89 -9.29 8.50
C THR A 27 8.47 -8.83 8.12
N TYR A 28 8.34 -8.13 6.99
CA TYR A 28 7.09 -7.56 6.49
C TYR A 28 6.57 -8.28 5.24
N ALA A 29 7.18 -9.42 4.85
CA ALA A 29 6.81 -10.15 3.64
C ALA A 29 5.32 -10.51 3.58
N MET A 30 4.71 -10.84 4.72
CA MET A 30 3.28 -11.14 4.81
C MET A 30 2.37 -9.99 4.37
N LEU A 31 2.81 -8.73 4.49
CA LEU A 31 2.07 -7.54 4.02
C LEU A 31 2.54 -7.09 2.63
N LEU A 32 3.84 -7.17 2.34
CA LEU A 32 4.41 -6.77 1.06
C LEU A 32 3.89 -7.65 -0.08
N LEU A 33 3.87 -8.98 0.09
CA LEU A 33 3.51 -9.91 -0.97
C LEU A 33 2.08 -9.70 -1.52
N PRO A 34 1.03 -9.56 -0.70
CA PRO A 34 -0.30 -9.24 -1.21
C PRO A 34 -0.36 -7.87 -1.92
N MET A 35 0.29 -6.84 -1.36
CA MET A 35 0.29 -5.49 -1.98
C MET A 35 0.95 -5.52 -3.36
N GLU A 36 2.18 -6.03 -3.44
CA GLU A 36 2.94 -6.10 -4.69
C GLU A 36 2.26 -7.07 -5.69
N GLY A 37 1.72 -8.19 -5.20
CA GLY A 37 1.07 -9.19 -6.03
C GLY A 37 -0.21 -8.67 -6.68
N ASN A 38 -1.01 -7.92 -5.93
CA ASN A 38 -2.26 -7.32 -6.44
C ASN A 38 -1.98 -6.27 -7.52
N VAL A 39 -1.00 -5.38 -7.30
CA VAL A 39 -0.65 -4.38 -8.32
C VAL A 39 -0.02 -5.01 -9.55
N LEU A 40 0.71 -6.12 -9.40
CA LEU A 40 1.25 -6.88 -10.53
C LEU A 40 0.14 -7.47 -11.40
N LYS A 41 -0.92 -8.02 -10.79
CA LYS A 41 -2.11 -8.50 -11.52
C LYS A 41 -2.73 -7.37 -12.35
N ILE A 42 -2.89 -6.18 -11.77
CA ILE A 42 -3.40 -5.00 -12.50
C ILE A 42 -2.49 -4.61 -13.66
N HIS A 43 -1.18 -4.54 -13.44
CA HIS A 43 -0.22 -4.16 -14.49
C HIS A 43 -0.25 -5.12 -15.69
N ARG A 44 -0.36 -6.43 -15.43
CA ARG A 44 -0.47 -7.46 -16.47
C ARG A 44 -1.73 -7.29 -17.32
N GLU A 45 -2.85 -6.92 -16.71
CA GLU A 45 -4.11 -6.68 -17.42
C GLU A 45 -4.11 -5.32 -18.15
N PHE A 46 -3.47 -4.30 -17.55
CA PHE A 46 -3.43 -2.93 -18.04
C PHE A 46 -2.00 -2.37 -18.02
N PRO A 47 -1.20 -2.56 -19.09
CA PRO A 47 0.20 -2.12 -19.12
C PRO A 47 0.40 -0.59 -18.96
N GLY A 48 -0.64 0.23 -19.17
CA GLY A 48 -0.60 1.66 -18.85
C GLY A 48 -0.44 1.96 -17.36
N ALA A 49 -0.82 1.01 -16.49
CA ALA A 49 -0.64 1.03 -15.04
C ALA A 49 0.82 0.74 -14.68
N ASN A 50 1.71 1.69 -15.00
CA ASN A 50 3.16 1.55 -14.87
C ASN A 50 3.70 2.06 -13.53
N SER A 51 5.03 1.96 -13.31
CA SER A 51 5.68 2.30 -12.03
C SER A 51 5.41 3.75 -11.60
N ARG A 52 5.36 4.69 -12.56
CA ARG A 52 4.97 6.08 -12.26
C ARG A 52 3.55 6.16 -11.70
N ARG A 53 2.59 5.44 -12.32
CA ARG A 53 1.19 5.40 -11.85
C ARG A 53 1.06 4.71 -10.49
N LEU A 54 1.87 3.68 -10.24
CA LEU A 54 1.91 3.04 -8.93
C LEU A 54 2.42 3.98 -7.84
N ARG A 55 3.45 4.80 -8.11
CA ARG A 55 3.90 5.82 -7.16
C ARG A 55 2.75 6.77 -6.80
N GLU A 56 1.99 7.26 -7.77
CA GLU A 56 0.83 8.11 -7.54
C GLU A 56 -0.25 7.38 -6.72
N ALA A 57 -0.54 6.11 -7.07
CA ALA A 57 -1.48 5.27 -6.35
C ALA A 57 -1.11 5.09 -4.87
N ILE A 58 0.18 4.94 -4.55
CA ILE A 58 0.65 4.89 -3.16
C ILE A 58 0.36 6.21 -2.43
N ALA A 59 0.57 7.35 -3.08
CA ALA A 59 0.23 8.63 -2.44
C ALA A 59 -1.27 8.75 -2.16
N LEU A 60 -2.11 8.32 -3.10
CA LEU A 60 -3.56 8.31 -2.95
C LEU A 60 -4.00 7.37 -1.80
N ALA A 61 -3.47 6.15 -1.77
CA ALA A 61 -3.72 5.20 -0.67
C ALA A 61 -3.29 5.77 0.69
N LEU A 62 -2.17 6.50 0.77
CA LEU A 62 -1.73 7.15 2.00
C LEU A 62 -2.65 8.30 2.42
N PHE A 63 -3.27 9.02 1.48
CA PHE A 63 -4.31 10.00 1.80
C PHE A 63 -5.53 9.30 2.38
N ASP A 64 -6.02 8.22 1.76
CA ASP A 64 -7.18 7.48 2.24
C ASP A 64 -6.94 6.91 3.65
N VAL A 65 -5.77 6.31 3.89
CA VAL A 65 -5.33 5.91 5.24
C VAL A 65 -5.40 7.08 6.22
N LYS A 66 -4.91 8.26 5.80
CA LYS A 66 -4.91 9.44 6.66
C LYS A 66 -6.32 9.93 6.99
N VAL A 67 -7.24 9.94 6.02
CA VAL A 67 -8.65 10.24 6.28
C VAL A 67 -9.19 9.28 7.34
N ASN A 68 -8.91 7.98 7.19
CA ASN A 68 -9.49 6.94 8.03
C ASN A 68 -9.10 7.04 9.51
N TYR A 69 -7.87 7.42 9.86
CA TYR A 69 -7.46 7.53 11.27
C TYR A 69 -7.52 8.94 11.86
N SER A 70 -7.49 10.00 11.02
CA SER A 70 -7.47 11.39 11.51
C SER A 70 -8.79 12.14 11.33
N GLY A 71 -9.64 11.69 10.40
CA GLY A 71 -10.85 12.41 9.99
C GLY A 71 -10.57 13.67 9.15
N GLU A 72 -9.31 13.96 8.80
CA GLU A 72 -8.95 15.09 7.94
C GLU A 72 -9.36 14.81 6.49
N GLU A 73 -10.04 15.77 5.85
CA GLU A 73 -10.45 15.64 4.44
C GLU A 73 -9.39 16.18 3.48
N TYR A 74 -9.20 15.49 2.35
CA TYR A 74 -8.24 15.84 1.31
C TYR A 74 -8.90 15.85 -0.08
N ASP A 75 -8.79 16.97 -0.80
CA ASP A 75 -9.18 17.05 -2.22
C ASP A 75 -8.11 16.36 -3.10
N THR A 76 -8.28 15.05 -3.31
CA THR A 76 -7.39 14.22 -4.15
C THR A 76 -7.93 13.96 -5.56
N GLY A 77 -9.19 14.32 -5.84
CA GLY A 77 -9.89 13.95 -7.08
C GLY A 77 -9.16 14.37 -8.35
N LYS A 78 -8.51 15.53 -8.35
CA LYS A 78 -7.73 16.03 -9.49
C LYS A 78 -6.44 15.25 -9.80
N PHE A 79 -6.03 14.34 -8.92
CA PHE A 79 -4.83 13.50 -9.12
C PHE A 79 -5.17 12.10 -9.61
N ARG A 80 -6.44 11.74 -9.61
CA ARG A 80 -6.94 10.42 -9.99
C ARG A 80 -7.05 10.31 -11.51
N ASN A 81 -6.60 9.18 -12.03
CA ASN A 81 -6.84 8.72 -13.39
C ASN A 81 -7.10 7.21 -13.34
N ARG A 82 -7.59 6.66 -14.45
CA ARG A 82 -7.96 5.25 -14.52
C ARG A 82 -6.83 4.33 -14.05
N GLU A 83 -5.60 4.57 -14.47
CA GLU A 83 -4.46 3.70 -14.15
C GLU A 83 -4.11 3.74 -12.66
N ASN A 84 -4.00 4.92 -12.06
CA ASN A 84 -3.62 5.02 -10.65
C ASN A 84 -4.76 4.64 -9.70
N GLU A 85 -6.03 4.86 -10.07
CA GLU A 85 -7.20 4.42 -9.29
C GLU A 85 -7.28 2.89 -9.21
N MET A 86 -6.99 2.19 -10.31
CA MET A 86 -6.98 0.72 -10.31
C MET A 86 -5.86 0.16 -9.44
N LEU A 87 -4.67 0.75 -9.52
CA LEU A 87 -3.52 0.35 -8.70
C LEU A 87 -3.74 0.65 -7.22
N GLU A 88 -4.32 1.80 -6.91
CA GLU A 88 -4.65 2.19 -5.54
C GLU A 88 -5.66 1.24 -4.93
N ARG A 89 -6.74 0.94 -5.64
CA ARG A 89 -7.71 -0.05 -5.18
C ARG A 89 -7.06 -1.41 -4.93
N ALA A 90 -6.14 -1.83 -5.80
CA ALA A 90 -5.41 -3.09 -5.62
C ALA A 90 -4.50 -3.09 -4.37
N LEU A 91 -3.87 -1.96 -4.05
CA LEU A 91 -3.13 -1.77 -2.80
C LEU A 91 -4.08 -1.80 -1.58
N LEU A 92 -5.16 -1.01 -1.61
CA LEU A 92 -6.10 -0.92 -0.49
C LEU A 92 -6.81 -2.25 -0.22
N MET A 93 -7.17 -3.02 -1.25
CA MET A 93 -7.74 -4.36 -1.06
C MET A 93 -6.83 -5.30 -0.26
N ALA A 94 -5.52 -5.06 -0.22
CA ALA A 94 -4.56 -5.90 0.48
C ALA A 94 -4.49 -5.65 2.00
N PHE A 95 -4.92 -4.47 2.48
CA PHE A 95 -4.74 -4.09 3.90
C PHE A 95 -5.81 -3.14 4.45
N ASP A 96 -6.54 -2.39 3.65
CA ASP A 96 -7.45 -1.36 4.15
C ASP A 96 -8.80 -1.97 4.57
N PRO A 97 -9.21 -1.89 5.85
CA PRO A 97 -10.45 -2.48 6.33
C PRO A 97 -11.71 -1.79 5.78
N TYR A 98 -11.59 -0.55 5.28
CA TYR A 98 -12.73 0.17 4.69
C TYR A 98 -12.96 -0.18 3.22
N THR A 99 -11.92 -0.66 2.54
CA THR A 99 -11.97 -1.17 1.16
C THR A 99 -12.24 -2.68 1.13
N ASN A 100 -11.67 -3.44 2.08
CA ASN A 100 -11.84 -4.87 2.19
C ASN A 100 -12.54 -5.25 3.50
N HIS A 101 -13.82 -5.65 3.40
CA HIS A 101 -14.65 -6.02 4.54
C HIS A 101 -14.11 -7.21 5.33
N GLU A 102 -13.42 -8.17 4.70
CA GLU A 102 -12.86 -9.32 5.40
C GLU A 102 -11.80 -8.88 6.42
N ILE A 103 -11.00 -7.86 6.06
CA ILE A 103 -10.01 -7.26 6.96
C ILE A 103 -10.71 -6.58 8.15
N MET A 104 -11.79 -5.84 7.91
CA MET A 104 -12.55 -5.19 8.98
C MET A 104 -13.05 -6.20 10.01
N GLU A 105 -13.63 -7.32 9.56
CA GLU A 105 -14.15 -8.34 10.46
C GLU A 105 -13.03 -9.01 11.27
N LEU A 106 -11.90 -9.35 10.63
CA LEU A 106 -10.75 -9.93 11.34
C LEU A 106 -10.18 -8.96 12.38
N LEU A 107 -10.15 -7.65 12.10
CA LEU A 107 -9.69 -6.66 13.07
C LEU A 107 -10.66 -6.51 14.24
N LYS A 108 -11.97 -6.47 14.00
CA LYS A 108 -12.98 -6.47 15.07
C LYS A 108 -12.84 -7.69 15.99
N GLU A 109 -12.61 -8.86 15.40
CA GLU A 109 -12.33 -10.08 16.15
C GLU A 109 -11.02 -9.97 16.96
N GLN A 110 -9.92 -9.51 16.35
CA GLN A 110 -8.62 -9.34 17.01
C GLN A 110 -8.67 -8.35 18.18
N PHE A 111 -9.41 -7.25 18.04
CA PHE A 111 -9.55 -6.23 19.07
C PHE A 111 -10.70 -6.49 20.05
N HIS A 112 -11.53 -7.51 19.80
CA HIS A 112 -12.74 -7.82 20.56
C HIS A 112 -13.71 -6.63 20.69
N VAL A 113 -13.98 -5.95 19.57
CA VAL A 113 -14.87 -4.79 19.50
C VAL A 113 -15.82 -4.88 18.30
N ASP A 114 -17.01 -4.29 18.41
CA ASP A 114 -17.96 -4.19 17.30
C ASP A 114 -17.57 -3.12 16.26
N MET A 115 -16.79 -2.12 16.70
CA MET A 115 -16.30 -1.01 15.89
C MET A 115 -14.89 -0.61 16.36
N LEU A 116 -14.00 -0.38 15.40
CA LEU A 116 -12.64 0.09 15.70
C LEU A 116 -12.67 1.58 16.07
N SER A 117 -11.96 1.95 17.12
CA SER A 117 -11.66 3.35 17.43
C SER A 117 -10.65 3.93 16.44
N GLN A 118 -10.59 5.26 16.31
CA GLN A 118 -9.56 5.91 15.50
C GLN A 118 -8.13 5.54 15.94
N GLU A 119 -7.92 5.31 17.23
CA GLU A 119 -6.63 4.89 17.78
C GLU A 119 -6.27 3.46 17.34
N GLN A 120 -7.21 2.52 17.39
CA GLN A 120 -7.01 1.15 16.91
C GLN A 120 -6.76 1.11 15.39
N VAL A 121 -7.48 1.92 14.63
CA VAL A 121 -7.27 2.09 13.18
C VAL A 121 -5.86 2.62 12.91
N LYS A 122 -5.43 3.64 13.66
CA LYS A 122 -4.08 4.19 13.55
C LYS A 122 -3.00 3.18 13.91
N GLU A 123 -3.19 2.43 15.00
CA GLU A 123 -2.27 1.37 15.44
C GLU A 123 -2.11 0.32 14.35
N TYR A 124 -3.22 -0.15 13.79
CA TYR A 124 -3.23 -1.13 12.71
C TYR A 124 -2.46 -0.64 11.47
N TYR A 125 -2.65 0.61 11.05
CA TYR A 125 -2.02 1.14 9.84
C TYR A 125 -0.50 1.30 9.92
N LYS A 126 0.13 1.15 11.09
CA LYS A 126 1.58 1.30 11.24
C LYS A 126 2.37 0.48 10.23
N PHE A 127 2.15 -0.83 10.18
CA PHE A 127 2.91 -1.71 9.29
C PHE A 127 2.49 -1.61 7.82
N PRO A 128 1.20 -1.53 7.47
CA PRO A 128 0.79 -1.27 6.10
C PRO A 128 1.37 0.02 5.51
N VAL A 129 1.37 1.14 6.26
CA VAL A 129 1.97 2.41 5.82
C VAL A 129 3.47 2.26 5.58
N MET A 130 4.18 1.60 6.50
CA MET A 130 5.60 1.33 6.33
C MET A 130 5.90 0.49 5.07
N CYS A 131 5.04 -0.48 4.73
CA CYS A 131 5.15 -1.28 3.51
C CYS A 131 4.93 -0.42 2.25
N LEU A 132 3.90 0.42 2.23
CA LEU A 132 3.63 1.35 1.13
C LEU A 132 4.83 2.28 0.86
N LEU A 133 5.43 2.83 1.92
CA LEU A 133 6.62 3.67 1.80
C LEU A 133 7.83 2.89 1.27
N ARG A 134 8.00 1.63 1.68
CA ARG A 134 9.09 0.78 1.19
C ARG A 134 8.93 0.43 -0.30
N ILE A 135 7.70 0.11 -0.73
CA ILE A 135 7.36 -0.10 -2.14
C ILE A 135 7.68 1.18 -2.93
N LYS A 136 7.29 2.36 -2.44
CA LYS A 136 7.60 3.65 -3.07
C LYS A 136 9.09 3.86 -3.28
N GLU A 137 9.93 3.60 -2.28
CA GLU A 137 11.39 3.69 -2.41
C GLU A 137 11.95 2.71 -3.44
N SER A 138 11.38 1.50 -3.52
CA SER A 138 11.74 0.52 -4.54
C SER A 138 11.37 1.01 -5.95
N ILE A 139 10.18 1.59 -6.10
CA ILE A 139 9.74 2.22 -7.36
C ILE A 139 10.71 3.31 -7.79
N ASP A 140 11.07 4.24 -6.90
CA ASP A 140 12.00 5.32 -7.24
C ASP A 140 13.39 4.79 -7.67
N THR A 141 13.81 3.64 -7.12
CA THR A 141 15.07 3.00 -7.48
C THR A 141 14.99 2.37 -8.87
N TRP A 142 13.93 1.62 -9.16
CA TRP A 142 13.80 0.87 -10.40
C TRP A 142 13.32 1.72 -11.57
N GLU A 143 12.50 2.75 -11.32
CA GLU A 143 12.11 3.75 -12.34
C GLU A 143 13.35 4.46 -12.90
N LYS A 144 14.33 4.80 -12.03
CA LYS A 144 15.60 5.41 -12.43
C LYS A 144 16.52 4.47 -13.20
N ARG A 145 16.43 3.16 -12.96
CA ARG A 145 17.34 2.15 -13.56
C ARG A 145 16.82 1.59 -14.86
N SER A 146 15.51 1.36 -14.94
CA SER A 146 14.87 0.55 -16.00
C SER A 146 13.67 1.23 -16.64
N GLY A 147 13.38 2.49 -16.32
CA GLY A 147 12.34 3.28 -16.98
C GLY A 147 10.94 3.09 -16.38
N SER A 148 9.91 3.41 -17.16
CA SER A 148 8.52 3.55 -16.67
C SER A 148 7.93 2.31 -16.03
N ASP A 149 8.38 1.14 -16.43
CA ASP A 149 7.89 -0.17 -15.98
C ASP A 149 8.89 -0.88 -15.08
N GLY A 150 10.02 -0.23 -14.75
CA GLY A 150 11.16 -0.86 -14.13
C GLY A 150 10.86 -1.57 -12.81
N TYR A 151 9.92 -1.05 -12.02
CA TYR A 151 9.53 -1.73 -10.78
C TYR A 151 8.65 -2.97 -11.05
N PHE A 152 7.79 -2.91 -12.07
CA PHE A 152 7.00 -4.07 -12.48
C PHE A 152 7.87 -5.17 -13.06
N ASP A 153 8.86 -4.83 -13.89
CA ASP A 153 9.86 -5.79 -14.38
C ASP A 153 10.61 -6.47 -13.22
N PHE A 154 10.94 -5.70 -12.17
CA PHE A 154 11.60 -6.21 -10.98
C PHE A 154 10.73 -7.22 -10.23
N ILE A 155 9.48 -6.87 -9.89
CA ILE A 155 8.61 -7.76 -9.12
C ILE A 155 8.12 -8.95 -9.97
N GLU A 156 7.97 -8.78 -11.29
CA GLU A 156 7.69 -9.87 -12.23
C GLU A 156 8.83 -10.90 -12.22
N GLY A 157 10.09 -10.46 -12.22
CA GLY A 157 11.25 -11.33 -12.11
C GLY A 157 11.44 -11.98 -10.74
N TYR A 158 11.06 -11.28 -9.67
CA TYR A 158 11.21 -11.75 -8.28
C TYR A 158 10.13 -12.77 -7.88
N MET A 159 8.86 -12.50 -8.18
CA MET A 159 7.72 -13.30 -7.70
C MET A 159 6.66 -13.60 -8.77
N GLY A 160 6.84 -13.16 -10.01
CA GLY A 160 5.78 -13.25 -11.04
C GLY A 160 5.25 -14.66 -11.29
N ARG A 161 6.07 -15.70 -11.11
CA ARG A 161 5.64 -17.11 -11.28
C ARG A 161 4.63 -17.57 -10.22
N GLU A 162 4.73 -17.01 -9.01
CA GLU A 162 3.85 -17.32 -7.88
C GLU A 162 2.51 -16.57 -7.99
N ILE A 163 2.53 -15.39 -8.64
CA ILE A 163 1.36 -14.55 -8.80
C ILE A 163 0.53 -15.03 -9.99
N THR A 164 -0.67 -15.54 -9.72
CA THR A 164 -1.61 -16.02 -10.74
C THR A 164 -3.04 -15.55 -10.45
N GLY A 165 -3.93 -15.68 -11.44
CA GLY A 165 -5.33 -15.29 -11.31
C GLY A 165 -5.58 -13.78 -11.22
N THR A 166 -6.84 -13.42 -10.98
CA THR A 166 -7.31 -12.02 -10.90
C THR A 166 -7.88 -11.66 -9.53
N GLU A 167 -8.00 -12.63 -8.62
CA GLU A 167 -8.49 -12.39 -7.26
C GLU A 167 -7.47 -11.57 -6.46
N MET A 168 -7.94 -10.61 -5.67
CA MET A 168 -7.06 -9.78 -4.84
C MET A 168 -6.81 -10.47 -3.51
N ASN A 169 -5.54 -10.57 -3.14
CA ASN A 169 -5.11 -11.20 -1.88
C ASN A 169 -4.96 -10.12 -0.80
N PHE A 170 -5.09 -10.51 0.46
CA PHE A 170 -4.85 -9.62 1.60
C PHE A 170 -4.15 -10.37 2.73
N SER A 171 -3.65 -9.60 3.69
CA SER A 171 -3.06 -10.14 4.92
C SER A 171 -3.18 -9.11 6.03
N ILE A 172 -3.24 -9.58 7.27
CA ILE A 172 -3.16 -8.73 8.46
C ILE A 172 -1.98 -9.18 9.31
N MET A 173 -1.29 -8.21 9.90
CA MET A 173 -0.22 -8.51 10.84
C MET A 173 -0.78 -8.40 12.25
N SER A 174 -0.79 -9.52 12.98
CA SER A 174 -1.16 -9.51 14.40
C SER A 174 -0.13 -8.71 15.20
N SER A 175 -0.61 -7.84 16.10
CA SER A 175 0.24 -6.97 16.93
C SER A 175 1.24 -7.75 17.79
N GLY A 176 0.96 -9.03 18.10
CA GLY A 176 1.83 -9.88 18.91
C GLY A 176 3.15 -10.34 18.24
N ILE A 177 3.40 -10.00 16.97
CA ILE A 177 4.63 -10.40 16.25
C ILE A 177 5.85 -9.57 16.68
N PHE A 178 5.66 -8.36 17.18
CA PHE A 178 6.76 -7.48 17.63
C PHE A 178 6.90 -7.36 19.15
N ASP A 179 6.09 -8.10 19.91
CA ASP A 179 6.23 -8.28 21.36
C ASP A 179 7.21 -9.42 21.73
N MET A 180 7.99 -9.94 20.75
CA MET A 180 9.05 -10.93 20.94
C MET A 180 10.45 -10.36 20.75
#